data_AF-A0AAN2YNE6-F1
#
_entry.id   AF-A0AAN2YNE6-F1
#
_cell.length_a   1.000
_cell.length_b   1.000
_cell.length_c   1.000
_cell.angle_alpha   90.00
_cell.angle_beta   90.00
_cell.angle_gamma   90.00
#
_symmetry.space_group_name_H-M   'P 1'
#
loop_
_entity.id
_entity.type
_entity.pdbx_description
1 polymer ?
#
loop_
_entity_poly.entity_id
_entity_poly.type
_entity_poly.pdbx_seq_one_letter_code
_entity_poly.pdbx_strand_id
1 'polypeptide(L)'
;MQVQKCRFFVLLLPALYLLYGISLALQFGNNADLINTIANSCLLFLATLILTNMARLKNWIDFIWFCVFILYIIILLHLVAYIAV
;
A
#
# COMPACT_ATOMS: atom_id res chain seq x y z
N MET A 1 8.14 -0.80 -23.32
CA MET A 1 9.34 -1.26 -22.58
C MET A 1 9.66 -0.40 -21.34
N GLN A 2 9.53 0.93 -21.39
CA GLN A 2 9.75 1.79 -20.19
C GLN A 2 8.66 1.64 -19.10
N VAL A 3 7.37 1.57 -19.48
CA VAL A 3 6.25 1.46 -18.51
C VAL A 3 6.34 0.19 -17.65
N GLN A 4 6.86 -0.90 -18.21
CA GLN A 4 7.10 -2.14 -17.46
C GLN A 4 8.20 -2.02 -16.40
N LYS A 5 9.19 -1.13 -16.59
CA LYS A 5 10.17 -0.81 -15.54
C LYS A 5 9.57 0.13 -14.50
N CYS A 6 8.68 1.03 -14.93
CA CYS A 6 7.99 1.96 -14.04
C CYS A 6 6.95 1.30 -13.12
N ARG A 7 6.54 0.05 -13.37
CA ARG A 7 5.57 -0.65 -12.52
C ARG A 7 5.95 -0.69 -11.04
N PHE A 8 7.25 -0.72 -10.73
CA PHE A 8 7.74 -0.75 -9.34
C PHE A 8 7.57 0.58 -8.60
N PHE A 9 7.33 1.70 -9.29
CA PHE A 9 7.01 2.97 -8.63
C PHE A 9 5.73 2.88 -7.80
N VAL A 10 4.81 1.98 -8.16
CA VAL A 10 3.60 1.73 -7.36
C VAL A 10 3.93 1.26 -5.95
N LEU A 11 5.07 0.58 -5.73
CA LEU A 11 5.49 0.13 -4.40
C LEU A 11 5.90 1.28 -3.47
N LEU A 12 6.09 2.50 -3.99
CA LEU A 12 6.26 3.68 -3.15
C LEU A 12 4.97 4.00 -2.37
N LEU A 13 3.80 3.72 -2.92
CA LEU A 13 2.51 3.97 -2.25
C LEU A 13 2.37 3.18 -0.93
N PRO A 14 2.51 1.84 -0.91
CA PRO A 14 2.46 1.07 0.33
C PRO A 14 3.64 1.38 1.26
N ALA A 15 4.82 1.76 0.74
CA ALA A 15 5.94 2.19 1.57
C ALA A 15 5.66 3.52 2.29
N LEU A 16 5.08 4.50 1.60
CA LEU A 16 4.64 5.77 2.19
C LEU A 16 3.52 5.54 3.20
N TYR A 17 2.58 4.64 2.91
CA TYR A 17 1.53 4.26 3.86
C TYR A 17 2.10 3.65 5.15
N LEU A 18 3.11 2.79 5.04
CA LEU A 18 3.80 2.21 6.19
C LEU A 18 4.47 3.29 7.05
N LEU A 19 5.19 4.24 6.42
CA LEU A 19 5.82 5.35 7.13
C LEU A 19 4.79 6.24 7.84
N TYR A 20 3.68 6.53 7.16
CA TYR A 20 2.57 7.29 7.73
C TYR A 20 1.96 6.57 8.93
N GLY A 21 1.65 5.28 8.80
CA GLY A 21 1.07 4.47 9.85
C GLY A 21 1.98 4.36 11.09
N ILE A 22 3.28 4.09 10.89
CA ILE A 22 4.25 4.04 11.99
C ILE A 22 4.36 5.39 12.68
N SER A 23 4.40 6.49 11.92
CA SER A 23 4.48 7.84 12.49
C SER A 23 3.25 8.16 13.34
N LEU A 24 2.05 7.78 12.86
CA LEU A 24 0.80 7.98 13.59
C LEU A 24 0.76 7.15 14.88
N ALA A 25 1.15 5.87 14.80
CA ALA A 25 1.13 4.96 15.93
C ALA A 25 2.19 5.32 16.99
N LEU A 26 3.34 5.88 16.59
CA LEU A 26 4.35 6.43 17.52
C LEU A 26 3.87 7.69 18.25
N GLN A 27 3.05 8.53 17.60
CA GLN A 27 2.57 9.79 18.18
C GLN A 27 1.31 9.62 19.04
N PHE A 28 0.41 8.71 18.67
CA PHE A 28 -0.93 8.65 19.25
C PHE A 28 -1.36 7.26 19.75
N GLY A 29 -0.62 6.19 19.42
CA GLY A 29 -1.04 4.81 19.66
C GLY A 29 -0.33 4.12 20.83
N ASN A 30 -0.85 2.96 21.23
CA ASN A 30 -0.20 2.05 22.17
C ASN A 30 0.64 1.00 21.41
N ASN A 31 1.45 0.21 22.12
CA ASN A 31 2.29 -0.84 21.52
C ASN A 31 1.49 -1.82 20.64
N ALA A 32 0.23 -2.09 20.99
CA ALA A 32 -0.66 -2.94 20.20
C ALA A 32 -1.04 -2.31 18.85
N ASP A 33 -1.33 -1.00 18.81
CA ASP A 33 -1.67 -0.28 17.58
C ASP A 33 -0.48 -0.18 16.64
N LEU A 34 0.72 -0.03 17.21
CA LEU A 34 1.99 -0.05 16.50
C LEU A 34 2.21 -1.40 15.79
N ILE A 35 2.04 -2.52 16.52
CA ILE A 35 2.16 -3.86 15.97
C ILE A 35 1.10 -4.11 14.88
N ASN A 36 -0.15 -3.73 15.13
CA ASN A 36 -1.24 -3.90 14.16
C ASN A 36 -0.96 -3.10 12.87
N THR A 37 -0.50 -1.86 13.01
CA THR A 37 -0.17 -0.99 11.88
C THR A 37 0.99 -1.56 11.06
N ILE A 38 2.04 -2.05 11.71
CA ILE A 38 3.19 -2.68 11.05
C ILE A 38 2.76 -3.96 10.33
N ALA A 39 1.97 -4.82 10.98
CA ALA A 39 1.50 -6.07 10.40
C ALA A 39 0.63 -5.82 9.15
N ASN A 40 -0.36 -4.94 9.26
CA ASN A 40 -1.25 -4.60 8.15
C ASN A 40 -0.49 -3.95 6.99
N SER A 41 0.46 -3.05 7.29
CA SER A 41 1.29 -2.41 6.27
C SER A 41 2.23 -3.38 5.58
N CYS A 42 2.78 -4.37 6.31
CA CYS A 42 3.63 -5.41 5.74
C CYS A 42 2.83 -6.36 4.82
N LEU A 43 1.63 -6.77 5.25
CA LEU A 43 0.72 -7.58 4.43
C LEU A 43 0.32 -6.83 3.14
N LEU A 44 0.00 -5.53 3.27
CA LEU A 44 -0.29 -4.67 2.13
C LEU A 44 0.89 -4.56 1.17
N PHE A 45 2.11 -4.39 1.70
CA PHE A 45 3.33 -4.32 0.89
C PHE A 45 3.59 -5.63 0.14
N LEU A 46 3.42 -6.79 0.80
CA LEU A 46 3.52 -8.10 0.16
C LEU A 46 2.47 -8.30 -0.94
N ALA A 47 1.21 -7.98 -0.64
CA ALA A 47 0.12 -8.11 -1.60
C ALA A 47 0.35 -7.23 -2.84
N THR A 48 0.74 -5.97 -2.63
CA THR A 48 1.06 -5.04 -3.72
C THR A 48 2.28 -5.48 -4.53
N LEU A 49 3.30 -6.08 -3.90
CA LEU A 49 4.45 -6.65 -4.60
C LEU A 49 4.05 -7.81 -5.52
N ILE A 50 3.22 -8.74 -5.03
CA ILE A 50 2.68 -9.84 -5.82
C ILE A 50 1.87 -9.32 -7.01
N LEU A 51 0.94 -8.39 -6.75
CA LEU A 51 0.11 -7.77 -7.79
C LEU A 51 0.96 -7.06 -8.85
N THR A 52 1.98 -6.31 -8.42
CA THR A 52 2.89 -5.57 -9.32
C THR A 52 3.70 -6.52 -10.20
N ASN A 53 4.14 -7.66 -9.66
CA ASN A 53 4.85 -8.68 -10.43
C ASN A 53 3.95 -9.35 -11.48
N MET A 54 2.69 -9.59 -11.13
CA MET A 54 1.69 -10.18 -12.04
C MET A 54 1.12 -9.18 -13.05
N ALA A 55 1.18 -7.87 -12.76
CA ALA A 55 0.63 -6.82 -13.62
C ALA A 55 1.36 -6.75 -14.97
N ARG A 56 0.58 -6.93 -16.05
CA ARG A 56 1.03 -6.76 -17.43
C ARG A 56 0.54 -5.42 -17.97
N LEU A 57 1.26 -4.35 -17.65
CA LEU A 57 0.96 -3.00 -18.12
C LEU A 57 1.40 -2.84 -19.58
N LYS A 58 0.46 -2.54 -20.47
CA LYS A 58 0.73 -2.30 -21.90
C LYS A 58 0.88 -0.81 -22.19
N ASN A 59 0.06 0.02 -21.55
CA ASN A 59 -0.01 1.45 -21.76
C ASN A 59 0.15 2.26 -20.45
N TRP A 60 0.39 3.56 -20.57
CA TRP A 60 0.45 4.48 -19.42
C TRP A 60 -0.89 4.61 -18.68
N ILE A 61 -2.00 4.48 -19.39
CA ILE A 61 -3.35 4.48 -18.79
C ILE A 61 -3.51 3.28 -17.85
N ASP A 62 -3.03 2.09 -18.24
CA ASP A 62 -3.06 0.90 -17.39
C ASP A 62 -2.27 1.12 -16.09
N PHE A 63 -1.13 1.83 -16.18
CA PHE A 63 -0.32 2.16 -15.02
C PHE A 63 -1.06 3.10 -14.06
N ILE A 64 -1.70 4.15 -14.56
CA ILE A 64 -2.50 5.07 -13.74
C ILE A 64 -3.63 4.31 -13.04
N TRP A 65 -4.37 3.47 -13.78
CA TRP A 65 -5.43 2.64 -13.21
C TRP A 65 -4.92 1.65 -12.16
N PHE A 66 -3.73 1.09 -12.38
CA PHE A 66 -3.11 0.22 -11.40
C PHE A 66 -2.70 0.99 -10.13
N CYS A 67 -2.17 2.22 -10.25
CA CYS A 67 -1.93 3.10 -9.09
C CYS A 67 -3.22 3.40 -8.32
N VAL A 68 -4.29 3.77 -9.03
CA VAL A 68 -5.61 4.05 -8.42
C VAL A 68 -6.16 2.82 -7.72
N PHE A 69 -6.02 1.63 -8.31
CA PHE A 69 -6.42 0.37 -7.69
C PHE A 69 -5.65 0.08 -6.40
N ILE A 70 -4.33 0.30 -6.37
CA ILE A 70 -3.54 0.14 -5.14
C ILE A 70 -3.95 1.17 -4.09
N LEU A 71 -4.15 2.43 -4.45
CA LEU A 71 -4.66 3.46 -3.54
C LEU A 71 -6.02 3.07 -2.94
N TYR A 72 -6.91 2.52 -3.75
CA TYR A 72 -8.20 2.05 -3.29
C TYR A 72 -8.08 0.92 -2.25
N ILE A 73 -7.18 -0.04 -2.46
CA ILE A 73 -6.89 -1.10 -1.47
C ILE A 73 -6.34 -0.50 -0.17
N ILE A 74 -5.44 0.49 -0.26
CA ILE A 74 -4.89 1.18 0.92
C ILE A 74 -6.01 1.84 1.72
N ILE A 75 -6.91 2.57 1.05
CA ILE A 75 -8.05 3.24 1.71
C ILE A 75 -8.98 2.23 2.36
N LEU A 76 -9.30 1.13 1.67
CA LEU A 76 -10.10 0.03 2.24
C LEU A 76 -9.47 -0.58 3.49
N LEU A 77 -8.17 -0.90 3.42
CA LEU A 77 -7.45 -1.45 4.56
C LEU A 77 -7.44 -0.48 5.74
N HIS A 78 -7.19 0.80 5.47
CA HIS A 78 -7.21 1.85 6.48
C HIS A 78 -8.62 1.96 7.09
N LEU A 79 -9.66 1.98 6.26
CA LEU A 79 -11.04 2.04 6.73
C LEU A 79 -11.38 0.85 7.65
N VAL A 80 -11.01 -0.37 7.26
CA VAL A 80 -11.24 -1.57 8.08
C VAL A 80 -10.45 -1.50 9.39
N ALA A 81 -9.19 -1.08 9.34
CA ALA A 81 -8.33 -1.01 10.53
C ALA A 81 -8.83 0.02 11.58
N TYR A 82 -9.51 1.08 11.15
CA TYR A 82 -10.01 2.14 12.05
C TYR A 82 -11.50 2.04 12.38
N ILE A 83 -12.33 1.39 11.53
CA ILE A 83 -13.75 1.16 11.82
C ILE A 83 -13.96 -0.11 12.65
N ALA A 84 -13.05 -1.09 12.59
CA ALA A 84 -13.15 -2.31 13.39
C ALA A 84 -12.65 -2.16 14.85
N VAL A 85 -12.15 -0.98 15.22
CA VAL A 85 -11.77 -0.58 16.60
C VAL A 85 -12.91 0.22 17.20
#